data_AF-A0A800EVZ8-F1
#
_entry.id   AF-A0A800EVZ8-F1
#
_cell.length_a   1.000
_cell.length_b   1.000
_cell.length_c   1.000
_cell.angle_alpha   90.00
_cell.angle_beta   90.00
_cell.angle_gamma   90.00
#
_symmetry.space_group_name_H-M   'P 1'
#
loop_
_entity.id
_entity.type
_entity.pdbx_description
1 polymer ?
#
loop_
_entity_poly.entity_id
_entity_poly.type
_entity_poly.pdbx_seq_one_letter_code
_entity_poly.pdbx_strand_id
1 'polypeptide(L)'
;MTDITNNGPDNDASLDELGNDSGHPSGDESSRRPDQNWLYERTNAAIAADPELVKLRLKPLNRFNTDVTGRAEFIKIYYGISCECSTAAVLSVEASADKTREEFQEALPALLGNLQLQAVGFRRMDCDSHLQMRIQNLPTAR
;
A
#
# COMPACT_ATOMS: atom_id res chain seq x y z
N MET A 1 29.03 -60.81 31.73
CA MET A 1 29.84 -59.57 31.71
C MET A 1 29.15 -58.66 30.72
N THR A 2 28.28 -57.72 31.07
CA THR A 2 27.92 -57.08 32.34
C THR A 2 26.45 -56.62 32.27
N ASP A 3 25.89 -56.35 33.44
CA ASP A 3 24.49 -56.20 33.82
C ASP A 3 23.67 -55.02 33.28
N ILE A 4 22.40 -55.33 32.98
CA ILE A 4 21.12 -54.74 33.41
C ILE A 4 21.18 -53.51 34.36
N THR A 5 20.38 -52.46 34.12
CA THR A 5 19.30 -51.96 35.03
C THR A 5 18.48 -50.79 34.48
N ASN A 6 17.21 -50.76 34.92
CA ASN A 6 16.08 -49.90 34.58
C ASN A 6 15.99 -48.57 35.36
N ASN A 7 15.23 -47.62 34.80
CA ASN A 7 14.32 -46.60 35.40
C ASN A 7 14.84 -45.56 36.43
N GLY A 8 14.40 -44.28 36.25
CA GLY A 8 14.65 -43.08 37.08
C GLY A 8 13.99 -43.09 38.48
N PRO A 9 13.80 -41.95 39.22
CA PRO A 9 13.61 -40.56 38.76
C PRO A 9 14.26 -39.42 39.63
N ASP A 10 13.97 -38.17 39.23
CA ASP A 10 13.94 -36.86 39.94
C ASP A 10 15.18 -36.24 40.66
N ASN A 11 15.40 -34.92 40.39
CA ASN A 11 15.58 -33.79 41.33
C ASN A 11 16.70 -32.77 40.97
N ASP A 12 16.25 -31.54 40.66
CA ASP A 12 16.82 -30.19 40.87
C ASP A 12 18.33 -29.93 41.00
N ALA A 13 18.85 -29.04 40.12
CA ALA A 13 19.67 -27.89 40.51
C ALA A 13 19.74 -26.83 39.38
N SER A 14 19.33 -25.60 39.72
CA SER A 14 19.31 -24.36 38.92
C SER A 14 20.69 -23.78 38.55
N LEU A 15 20.62 -22.71 37.73
CA LEU A 15 21.60 -21.65 37.39
C LEU A 15 22.35 -21.91 36.07
N ASP A 16 22.38 -21.05 35.06
CA ASP A 16 22.25 -19.59 35.02
C ASP A 16 21.71 -19.08 33.67
N GLU A 17 21.23 -17.84 33.75
CA GLU A 17 20.74 -16.94 32.72
C GLU A 17 21.60 -16.88 31.44
N LEU A 18 20.93 -16.92 30.28
CA LEU A 18 21.19 -15.95 29.22
C LEU A 18 19.85 -15.43 28.73
N GLY A 19 19.45 -14.31 29.30
CA GLY A 19 18.32 -13.53 28.84
C GLY A 19 18.49 -13.18 27.37
N ASN A 20 17.54 -13.61 26.55
CA ASN A 20 17.23 -12.90 25.34
C ASN A 20 15.89 -12.21 25.57
N ASP A 21 15.97 -11.10 26.29
CA ASP A 21 14.95 -10.06 26.33
C ASP A 21 14.66 -9.67 24.88
N SER A 22 13.70 -10.37 24.29
CA SER A 22 13.06 -9.94 23.06
C SER A 22 12.15 -8.81 23.48
N GLY A 23 12.76 -7.65 23.77
CA GLY A 23 12.07 -6.41 24.00
C GLY A 23 11.10 -6.22 22.85
N HIS A 24 9.83 -6.52 23.11
CA HIS A 24 8.74 -5.98 22.33
C HIS A 24 8.94 -4.47 22.44
N PRO A 25 9.23 -3.75 21.34
CA PRO A 25 9.03 -2.32 21.40
C PRO A 25 7.51 -2.18 21.46
N SER A 26 6.98 -2.05 22.68
CA SER A 26 5.68 -1.47 22.98
C SER A 26 5.70 0.02 22.58
N GLY A 27 6.13 0.30 21.36
CA GLY A 27 5.97 1.58 20.70
C GLY A 27 4.59 1.56 20.11
N ASP A 28 3.81 2.59 20.43
CA ASP A 28 2.49 2.82 19.86
C ASP A 28 2.53 2.72 18.33
N GLU A 29 1.96 1.63 17.80
CA GLU A 29 1.99 1.32 16.36
C GLU A 29 1.33 2.42 15.52
N SER A 30 0.46 3.22 16.16
CA SER A 30 -0.29 4.36 15.62
C SER A 30 0.63 5.53 15.26
N SER A 31 1.68 5.75 16.05
CA SER A 31 2.69 6.80 15.85
C SER A 31 3.74 6.45 14.81
N ARG A 32 3.73 5.21 14.28
CA ARG A 32 4.70 4.76 13.28
C ARG A 32 4.47 5.46 11.94
N ARG A 33 5.55 5.84 11.25
CA ARG A 33 5.46 6.34 9.88
C ARG A 33 5.03 5.22 8.93
N PRO A 34 4.11 5.46 7.98
CA PRO A 34 3.71 4.46 7.03
C PRO A 34 4.82 4.24 6.00
N ASP A 35 5.04 2.99 5.61
CA ASP A 35 5.82 2.65 4.43
C ASP A 35 4.90 2.37 3.24
N GLN A 36 5.48 2.20 2.05
CA GLN A 36 4.71 1.99 0.83
C GLN A 36 3.87 0.70 0.85
N ASN A 37 4.36 -0.37 1.48
CA ASN A 37 3.62 -1.64 1.55
C ASN A 37 2.40 -1.50 2.46
N TRP A 38 2.58 -0.86 3.62
CA TRP A 38 1.48 -0.61 4.54
C TRP A 38 0.39 0.27 3.90
N LEU A 39 0.78 1.35 3.20
CA LEU A 39 -0.17 2.19 2.47
C LEU A 39 -0.88 1.41 1.37
N TYR A 40 -0.14 0.62 0.60
CA TYR A 40 -0.69 -0.24 -0.44
C TYR A 40 -1.76 -1.17 0.12
N GLU A 41 -1.45 -1.92 1.19
CA GLU A 41 -2.39 -2.85 1.82
C GLU A 41 -3.62 -2.11 2.33
N ARG A 42 -3.41 -0.98 3.03
CA ARG A 42 -4.51 -0.26 3.66
C ARG A 42 -5.45 0.39 2.65
N THR A 43 -4.91 1.03 1.62
CA THR A 43 -5.69 1.64 0.55
C THR A 43 -6.45 0.58 -0.24
N ASN A 44 -5.84 -0.55 -0.59
CA ASN A 44 -6.52 -1.61 -1.34
C ASN A 44 -7.61 -2.29 -0.51
N ALA A 45 -7.40 -2.51 0.78
CA ALA A 45 -8.45 -3.02 1.67
C ALA A 45 -9.65 -2.07 1.73
N ALA A 46 -9.40 -0.76 1.80
CA ALA A 46 -10.47 0.24 1.82
C ALA A 46 -11.20 0.35 0.46
N ILE A 47 -10.48 0.27 -0.67
CA ILE A 47 -11.08 0.19 -2.01
C ILE A 47 -11.96 -1.06 -2.13
N ALA A 48 -11.49 -2.22 -1.66
CA ALA A 48 -12.25 -3.46 -1.72
C ALA A 48 -13.52 -3.44 -0.84
N ALA A 49 -13.53 -2.63 0.22
CA ALA A 49 -14.67 -2.47 1.12
C ALA A 49 -15.72 -1.45 0.60
N ASP A 50 -15.39 -0.63 -0.39
CA ASP A 50 -16.28 0.39 -0.96
C ASP A 50 -16.86 -0.07 -2.31
N PRO A 51 -18.17 -0.38 -2.39
CA PRO A 51 -18.81 -0.83 -3.62
C PRO A 51 -18.71 0.15 -4.79
N GLU A 52 -18.68 1.46 -4.54
CA GLU A 52 -18.57 2.47 -5.59
C GLU A 52 -17.15 2.49 -6.18
N LEU A 53 -16.13 2.34 -5.34
CA LEU A 53 -14.75 2.21 -5.82
C LEU A 53 -14.51 0.89 -6.56
N VAL A 54 -15.11 -0.22 -6.11
CA VAL A 54 -15.01 -1.52 -6.81
C VAL A 54 -15.57 -1.44 -8.25
N LYS A 55 -16.68 -0.73 -8.47
CA LYS A 55 -17.26 -0.51 -9.82
C LYS A 55 -16.30 0.22 -10.76
N LEU A 56 -15.35 0.99 -10.23
CA LEU A 56 -14.36 1.72 -11.02
C LEU A 56 -13.24 0.82 -11.56
N ARG A 57 -13.17 -0.45 -11.14
CA ARG A 57 -12.23 -1.47 -11.66
C ARG A 57 -10.78 -0.94 -11.72
N LEU A 58 -10.38 -0.17 -10.71
CA LEU A 58 -9.03 0.36 -10.59
C LEU A 58 -8.04 -0.81 -10.51
N LYS A 59 -6.97 -0.76 -11.30
CA LYS A 59 -5.93 -1.81 -11.31
C LYS A 59 -4.70 -1.31 -10.55
N PRO A 60 -4.34 -1.91 -9.40
CA PRO A 60 -3.13 -1.54 -8.70
C PRO A 60 -1.87 -1.74 -9.57
N LEU A 61 -0.94 -0.77 -9.55
CA LEU A 61 0.28 -0.77 -10.35
C LEU A 61 1.52 -0.96 -9.46
N ASN A 62 1.69 -2.15 -8.91
CA ASN A 62 2.65 -2.47 -7.83
C ASN A 62 4.13 -2.31 -8.21
N ARG A 63 4.43 -2.13 -9.50
CA ARG A 63 5.80 -1.93 -10.02
C ARG A 63 5.99 -0.55 -10.64
N PHE A 64 4.97 0.30 -10.62
CA PHE A 64 5.07 1.65 -11.13
C PHE A 64 5.60 2.56 -10.01
N ASN A 65 6.80 3.08 -10.20
CA ASN A 65 7.43 4.03 -9.29
C ASN A 65 8.01 5.18 -10.10
N THR A 66 7.63 6.40 -9.74
CA THR A 66 8.17 7.63 -10.34
C THR A 66 9.19 8.33 -9.45
N ASP A 67 9.34 7.91 -8.19
CA ASP A 67 10.45 8.33 -7.35
C ASP A 67 11.69 7.49 -7.68
N VAL A 68 12.47 8.00 -8.63
CA VAL A 68 13.74 7.42 -9.04
C VAL A 68 14.90 7.92 -8.14
N THR A 69 14.62 8.84 -7.21
CA THR A 69 15.63 9.58 -6.45
C THR A 69 15.77 9.13 -5.00
N GLY A 70 14.76 8.43 -4.47
CA GLY A 70 14.72 8.00 -3.07
C GLY A 70 14.54 9.15 -2.08
N ARG A 71 14.07 10.32 -2.55
CA ARG A 71 13.85 11.53 -1.76
C ARG A 71 12.40 12.01 -1.84
N ALA A 72 11.46 11.14 -2.20
CA ALA A 72 10.08 11.58 -2.31
C ALA A 72 9.54 12.08 -0.97
N GLU A 73 9.04 13.31 -1.00
CA GLU A 73 8.25 13.92 0.07
C GLU A 73 6.90 13.21 0.25
N PHE A 74 6.48 12.41 -0.74
CA PHE A 74 5.23 11.69 -0.76
C PHE A 74 5.43 10.22 -1.10
N ILE A 75 4.73 9.35 -0.38
CA ILE A 75 4.57 7.95 -0.76
C ILE A 75 3.32 7.84 -1.62
N LYS A 76 3.47 7.29 -2.82
CA LYS A 76 2.40 7.23 -3.83
C LYS A 76 2.02 5.78 -4.14
N ILE A 77 0.72 5.51 -4.15
CA ILE A 77 0.15 4.24 -4.60
C ILE A 77 -0.60 4.48 -5.90
N TYR A 78 -0.19 3.79 -6.96
CA TYR A 78 -0.68 4.02 -8.32
C TYR A 78 -1.74 3.03 -8.76
N TYR A 79 -2.71 3.53 -9.51
CA TYR A 79 -3.84 2.80 -10.06
C TYR A 79 -4.01 3.09 -11.55
N GLY A 80 -4.15 2.05 -12.35
CA GLY A 80 -4.55 2.15 -13.75
C GLY A 80 -6.07 2.16 -13.89
N ILE A 81 -6.57 2.99 -14.80
CA ILE A 81 -7.95 2.98 -15.29
C ILE A 81 -7.93 3.02 -16.82
N SER A 82 -8.87 2.33 -17.47
CA SER A 82 -8.93 2.20 -18.93
C SER A 82 -10.33 2.45 -19.47
N CYS A 83 -10.40 3.04 -20.66
CA CYS A 83 -11.58 3.16 -21.49
C CYS A 83 -11.57 2.09 -22.61
N GLU A 84 -12.73 1.76 -23.16
CA GLU A 84 -12.89 0.81 -24.26
C GLU A 84 -12.22 1.28 -25.57
N CYS A 85 -12.04 2.59 -25.76
CA CYS A 85 -11.25 3.15 -26.86
C CYS A 85 -9.74 2.95 -26.72
N SER A 86 -9.29 2.11 -25.78
CA SER A 86 -7.89 1.82 -25.45
C SER A 86 -7.10 2.99 -24.85
N THR A 87 -7.76 4.09 -24.49
CA THR A 87 -7.13 5.15 -23.70
C THR A 87 -7.08 4.73 -22.23
N ALA A 88 -5.95 4.97 -21.58
CA ALA A 88 -5.74 4.67 -20.17
C ALA A 88 -5.18 5.89 -19.43
N ALA A 89 -5.44 5.94 -18.13
CA ALA A 89 -4.87 6.93 -17.22
C ALA A 89 -4.27 6.23 -16.00
N VAL A 90 -3.29 6.91 -15.40
CA VAL A 90 -2.71 6.55 -14.11
C VAL A 90 -3.21 7.55 -13.08
N LEU A 91 -3.79 7.04 -12.00
CA LEU A 91 -4.24 7.79 -10.83
C LEU A 91 -3.36 7.42 -9.64
N SER A 92 -3.30 8.27 -8.62
CA SER A 92 -2.52 8.01 -7.40
C SER A 92 -3.29 8.37 -6.14
N VAL A 93 -3.06 7.60 -5.08
CA VAL A 93 -3.26 8.03 -3.69
C VAL A 93 -1.90 8.42 -3.14
N GLU A 94 -1.80 9.61 -2.54
CA GLU A 94 -0.54 10.17 -2.08
C GLU A 94 -0.64 10.47 -0.59
N ALA A 95 0.37 10.05 0.17
CA ALA A 95 0.53 10.35 1.58
C ALA A 95 1.86 11.08 1.76
N SER A 96 1.88 12.16 2.55
CA SER A 96 3.14 12.79 2.90
C SER A 96 3.98 11.83 3.74
N ALA A 97 5.28 11.73 3.45
CA ALA A 97 6.17 10.77 4.08
C ALA A 97 6.38 11.06 5.58
N ASP A 98 6.09 12.27 6.04
CA ASP A 98 6.19 12.72 7.44
C ASP A 98 4.93 12.44 8.28
N LYS A 99 3.83 12.02 7.66
CA LYS A 99 2.59 11.67 8.37
C LYS A 99 2.70 10.35 9.10
N THR A 100 1.98 10.19 10.21
CA THR A 100 1.85 8.91 10.91
C THR A 100 0.82 8.01 10.21
N ARG A 101 0.82 6.72 10.56
CA ARG A 101 -0.21 5.78 10.12
C ARG A 101 -1.62 6.22 10.54
N GLU A 102 -1.77 6.77 11.74
CA GLU A 102 -3.04 7.32 12.23
C GLU A 102 -3.51 8.52 11.41
N GLU A 103 -2.65 9.51 11.16
CA GLU A 103 -2.99 10.66 10.33
C GLU A 103 -3.38 10.24 8.90
N PHE A 104 -2.69 9.24 8.34
CA PHE A 104 -3.09 8.67 7.06
C PHE A 104 -4.47 7.99 7.15
N GLN A 105 -4.71 7.23 8.21
CA GLN A 105 -5.97 6.52 8.43
C GLN A 105 -7.17 7.46 8.50
N GLU A 106 -7.00 8.60 9.16
CA GLU A 106 -7.99 9.67 9.24
C GLU A 106 -8.23 10.34 7.88
N ALA A 107 -7.17 10.57 7.11
CA ALA A 107 -7.25 11.19 5.79
C ALA A 107 -7.76 10.24 4.69
N LEU A 108 -7.69 8.92 4.90
CA LEU A 108 -7.97 7.91 3.88
C LEU A 108 -9.33 8.07 3.19
N PRO A 109 -10.45 8.33 3.88
CA PRO A 109 -11.74 8.53 3.20
C PRO A 109 -11.72 9.70 2.20
N ALA A 110 -11.07 10.82 2.55
CA ALA A 110 -10.95 11.97 1.67
C ALA A 110 -10.05 11.68 0.46
N LEU A 111 -8.94 10.97 0.69
CA LEU A 111 -8.04 10.52 -0.38
C LEU A 111 -8.77 9.60 -1.37
N LEU A 112 -9.58 8.67 -0.88
CA LEU A 112 -10.39 7.79 -1.72
C LEU A 112 -11.51 8.53 -2.45
N GLY A 113 -12.14 9.53 -1.82
CA GLY A 113 -13.09 10.41 -2.49
C GLY A 113 -12.47 11.15 -3.68
N ASN A 114 -11.25 11.66 -3.52
CA ASN A 114 -10.52 12.30 -4.62
C ASN A 114 -10.18 11.30 -5.74
N LEU A 115 -9.72 10.10 -5.39
CA LEU A 115 -9.46 9.02 -6.34
C LEU A 115 -10.73 8.66 -7.13
N GLN A 116 -11.88 8.56 -6.46
CA GLN A 116 -13.17 8.32 -7.07
C GLN A 116 -13.56 9.43 -8.04
N LEU A 117 -13.43 10.70 -7.63
CA LEU A 117 -13.75 11.85 -8.48
C LEU A 117 -12.90 11.87 -9.76
N GLN A 118 -11.60 11.59 -9.64
CA GLN A 118 -10.70 11.48 -10.79
C GLN A 118 -11.12 10.33 -11.74
N ALA A 119 -11.41 9.15 -11.18
CA ALA A 119 -11.83 7.98 -11.95
C ALA A 119 -13.18 8.19 -12.64
N VAL A 120 -14.15 8.80 -11.95
CA VAL A 120 -15.46 9.17 -12.52
C VAL A 120 -15.29 10.23 -13.60
N GLY A 121 -14.47 11.25 -13.36
CA GLY A 121 -14.14 12.28 -14.35
C GLY A 121 -13.54 11.66 -15.62
N PHE A 122 -12.58 10.75 -15.47
CA PHE A 122 -11.99 10.01 -16.59
C PHE A 122 -13.05 9.23 -17.38
N ARG A 123 -13.96 8.52 -16.70
CA ARG A 123 -15.01 7.71 -17.34
C ARG A 123 -16.15 8.52 -17.96
N ARG A 124 -16.34 9.77 -17.54
CA ARG A 124 -17.38 10.67 -18.10
C ARG A 124 -16.96 11.30 -19.42
N MET A 125 -15.66 11.36 -19.70
CA MET A 125 -15.19 11.79 -21.02
C MET A 125 -15.57 10.74 -22.07
N ASP A 126 -16.05 11.22 -23.22
CA ASP A 126 -16.30 10.37 -24.37
C ASP A 126 -14.98 9.96 -25.07
N CYS A 127 -15.09 8.98 -25.96
CA CYS A 127 -13.94 8.45 -26.69
C CYS A 127 -13.25 9.51 -27.55
N ASP A 128 -13.98 10.48 -28.09
CA ASP A 128 -13.41 11.57 -28.88
C ASP A 128 -12.55 12.49 -27.99
N SER A 129 -13.01 12.83 -26.80
CA SER A 129 -12.25 13.61 -25.80
C SER A 129 -10.98 12.86 -25.37
N HIS A 130 -11.08 11.56 -25.11
CA HIS A 130 -9.91 10.71 -24.81
C HIS A 130 -8.89 10.70 -25.95
N LEU A 131 -9.37 10.60 -27.21
CA LEU A 131 -8.52 10.62 -28.39
C LEU A 131 -7.80 11.98 -28.54
N GLN A 132 -8.48 13.09 -28.31
CA GLN A 132 -7.88 14.42 -28.33
C GLN A 132 -6.77 14.56 -27.29
N MET A 133 -6.98 14.09 -26.06
CA MET A 133 -5.93 14.07 -25.03
C MET A 133 -4.71 13.25 -25.48
N ARG A 134 -4.93 12.10 -26.11
CA ARG A 134 -3.84 11.26 -26.63
C ARG A 134 -3.06 11.97 -27.73
N ILE A 135 -3.75 12.61 -28.67
CA ILE A 135 -3.14 13.29 -29.82
C ILE A 135 -2.36 14.54 -29.38
N GLN A 136 -2.92 15.34 -28.47
CA GLN A 136 -2.24 16.54 -27.93
C GLN A 136 -0.97 16.19 -27.16
N ASN A 137 -0.91 15.01 -26.55
CA ASN A 137 0.26 14.52 -25.82
C ASN A 137 1.29 13.78 -26.70
N LEU A 138 1.04 13.62 -28.00
CA LEU A 138 2.08 13.13 -28.91
C LEU A 138 3.09 14.25 -29.14
N PRO A 139 4.41 13.98 -29.07
CA PRO A 139 5.39 14.92 -29.56
C PRO A 139 5.06 15.18 -31.03
N THR A 140 4.74 16.44 -31.35
CA THR A 140 4.60 16.85 -32.74
C THR A 140 5.93 16.56 -33.42
N ALA A 141 5.94 15.63 -34.37
CA ALA A 141 7.11 15.39 -35.20
C ALA A 141 7.48 16.71 -35.88
N ARG A 142 8.55 17.33 -35.41
CA ARG A 142 9.25 18.44 -36.06
C ARG A 142 10.45 17.88 -36.78
#